data_AF-A0A0N1MJH3-F1
#
_entry.id   AF-A0A0N1MJH3-F1
#
_cell.length_a   1.000
_cell.length_b   1.000
_cell.length_c   1.000
_cell.angle_alpha   90.00
_cell.angle_beta   90.00
_cell.angle_gamma   90.00
#
_symmetry.space_group_name_H-M   'P 1'
#
loop_
_entity.id
_entity.type
_entity.pdbx_description
1 polymer ?
#
loop_
_entity_poly.entity_id
_entity_poly.type
_entity_poly.pdbx_seq_one_letter_code
_entity_poly.pdbx_strand_id
1 'polypeptide(L)' 'MKKLKALRQTFGINEYGLIDFPKKISNVQVSRVLYGDEMGCSYCFPHGYETINSKEVKFQRNWKKYRKTQFK' A
#
# COMPACT_ATOMS: atom_id res chain seq x y z
N MET A 1 -12.87 -1.73 16.41
CA MET A 1 -13.65 -1.06 15.32
C MET A 1 -13.30 0.43 15.09
N LYS A 2 -12.23 1.00 15.66
CA LYS A 2 -11.86 2.43 15.47
C LYS A 2 -11.50 2.80 14.02
N LYS A 3 -10.95 1.86 13.25
CA LYS A 3 -10.39 2.11 11.91
C LYS A 3 -11.43 2.25 10.79
N LEU A 4 -12.63 1.68 10.98
CA LEU A 4 -13.73 1.77 10.02
C LEU A 4 -14.30 3.20 9.96
N LYS A 5 -14.26 3.93 11.07
CA LYS A 5 -14.64 5.35 11.13
C LYS A 5 -13.74 6.23 10.26
N ALA A 6 -12.43 5.96 10.23
CA ALA A 6 -11.47 6.68 9.39
C ALA A 6 -11.74 6.46 7.90
N LEU A 7 -12.04 5.22 7.49
CA LEU A 7 -12.44 4.92 6.11
C LEU A 7 -13.76 5.62 5.73
N ARG A 8 -14.77 5.58 6.61
CA ARG A 8 -16.04 6.28 6.40
C ARG A 8 -15.85 7.80 6.26
N GLN A 9 -14.96 8.39 7.06
CA GLN A 9 -14.69 9.83 7.02
C GLN A 9 -13.93 10.24 5.75
N THR A 10 -13.06 9.37 5.23
CA THR A 10 -12.22 9.66 4.06
C THR A 10 -12.92 9.39 2.74
N PHE A 11 -13.65 8.28 2.63
CA PHE A 11 -14.28 7.84 1.38
C PHE A 11 -15.79 8.08 1.35
N GLY A 12 -16.42 8.36 2.49
CA GLY A 12 -17.88 8.51 2.57
C GLY A 12 -18.61 7.16 2.52
N ILE A 13 -19.91 7.23 2.27
CA ILE A 13 -20.82 6.09 2.20
C ILE A 13 -21.66 6.20 0.94
N ASN A 14 -21.89 5.06 0.28
CA ASN A 14 -22.77 4.96 -0.88
C ASN A 14 -24.24 4.77 -0.49
N GLU A 15 -25.12 4.74 -1.48
CA GLU A 15 -26.58 4.58 -1.32
C GLU A 15 -26.98 3.31 -0.56
N TYR A 16 -26.10 2.30 -0.52
CA TYR A 16 -26.31 1.02 0.15
C TYR A 16 -25.75 0.97 1.58
N GLY A 17 -25.21 2.08 2.11
CA GLY A 17 -24.64 2.12 3.46
C GLY A 17 -23.21 1.57 3.58
N LEU A 18 -22.54 1.29 2.46
CA LEU A 18 -21.16 0.78 2.41
C LEU A 18 -20.16 1.90 2.15
N ILE A 19 -18.87 1.67 2.46
CA ILE A 19 -17.80 2.64 2.18
C ILE A 19 -17.68 2.83 0.66
N ASP A 20 -17.74 4.08 0.21
CA ASP A 20 -17.73 4.43 -1.21
C ASP A 20 -16.29 4.56 -1.75
N PHE A 21 -15.66 3.41 -2.02
CA PHE A 21 -14.31 3.43 -2.60
C PHE A 21 -14.34 3.88 -4.06
N PRO A 22 -13.41 4.78 -4.48
CA PRO A 22 -13.31 5.16 -5.88
C PRO A 22 -12.91 3.96 -6.74
N LYS A 23 -13.42 3.93 -7.98
CA LYS A 23 -13.25 2.81 -8.94
C LYS A 23 -11.79 2.39 -9.16
N LYS A 24 -10.83 3.30 -8.99
CA LYS A 24 -9.39 3.01 -8.96
C LYS A 24 -8.81 3.55 -7.68
N ILE A 25 -8.35 2.66 -6.80
CA ILE A 25 -7.61 3.03 -5.59
C ILE A 25 -6.43 2.09 -5.37
N SER A 26 -5.35 2.63 -4.81
CA SER A 26 -4.20 1.83 -4.42
C SER A 26 -4.40 1.21 -3.04
N ASN A 27 -4.00 -0.05 -2.87
CA ASN A 27 -3.98 -0.70 -1.55
C ASN A 27 -3.12 0.07 -0.53
N VAL A 28 -2.12 0.81 -1.03
CA VAL A 28 -1.25 1.68 -0.23
C VAL A 28 -2.07 2.83 0.39
N GLN A 29 -2.91 3.53 -0.39
CA GLN A 29 -3.76 4.59 0.16
C GLN A 29 -4.72 4.10 1.23
N VAL A 30 -5.40 2.98 0.99
CA VAL A 30 -6.32 2.38 1.97
C VAL A 30 -5.59 2.04 3.26
N SER A 31 -4.41 1.42 3.13
CA SER A 31 -3.58 1.09 4.27
C SER A 31 -3.13 2.37 5.02
N ARG A 32 -2.83 3.48 4.33
CA ARG A 32 -2.42 4.76 4.99
C ARG A 32 -3.52 5.31 5.88
N VAL A 33 -4.75 5.26 5.41
CA VAL A 33 -5.91 5.71 6.19
C VAL A 33 -6.13 4.83 7.43
N LEU A 34 -5.81 3.53 7.33
CA LEU A 34 -6.02 2.57 8.41
C LEU A 34 -4.90 2.52 9.45
N TYR A 35 -3.65 2.73 9.03
CA TYR A 35 -2.46 2.43 9.83
C TYR A 35 -1.41 3.56 9.82
N GLY A 36 -1.59 4.60 8.99
CA GLY A 36 -0.55 5.60 8.72
C GLY A 36 0.03 6.27 9.96
N ASP A 37 -0.83 6.80 10.83
CA ASP A 37 -0.40 7.51 12.05
C ASP A 37 0.17 6.56 13.11
N GLU A 38 -0.33 5.32 13.19
CA GLU A 38 0.15 4.31 14.14
C GLU A 38 1.54 3.78 13.76
N MET A 39 1.86 3.75 12.47
CA MET A 39 3.07 3.11 11.96
C MET A 39 4.28 4.07 11.87
N GLY A 40 4.05 5.38 11.97
CA GLY A 40 5.08 6.41 12.22
C GLY A 40 6.12 6.67 11.12
N CYS A 41 6.22 5.83 10.09
CA CYS A 41 7.22 5.95 9.02
C CYS A 41 6.57 6.09 7.63
N SER A 42 6.61 7.31 7.07
CA SER A 42 6.07 7.61 5.73
C SER A 42 6.79 6.89 4.59
N TYR A 43 8.07 6.54 4.80
CA TYR A 43 8.92 5.85 3.83
C TYR A 43 8.77 4.31 3.87
N CYS A 44 8.57 3.75 5.06
CA CYS A 44 8.47 2.32 5.28
C CYS A 44 7.10 1.79 4.84
N PHE A 45 6.08 2.66 4.91
CA PHE A 45 4.70 2.42 4.52
C PHE A 45 4.57 1.78 3.11
N PRO A 46 3.78 0.71 2.90
CA PRO A 46 2.84 0.04 3.82
C PRO A 46 3.46 -1.01 4.73
N HIS A 47 4.78 -1.17 4.68
CA HIS A 47 5.51 -2.12 5.50
C HIS A 47 5.95 -1.47 6.82
N GLY A 48 6.16 -2.29 7.86
CA GLY A 48 6.66 -1.81 9.15
C GLY A 48 8.17 -1.54 9.11
N TYR A 49 8.69 -0.88 10.14
CA TYR A 49 10.14 -0.68 10.33
C TYR A 49 10.90 -2.02 10.34
N GLU A 50 10.24 -3.07 10.85
CA GLU A 50 10.75 -4.44 10.89
C GLU A 50 10.89 -5.09 9.51
N THR A 51 10.12 -4.61 8.52
CA THR A 51 10.16 -5.16 7.18
C THR A 51 11.25 -4.45 6.39
N ILE A 52 12.39 -5.11 6.23
CA ILE A 52 13.45 -4.64 5.34
C ILE A 52 12.83 -4.50 3.95
N ASN A 53 12.70 -3.26 3.48
CA ASN A 53 12.27 -2.98 2.11
C ASN A 53 13.38 -3.50 1.21
N SER A 54 13.28 -4.79 0.85
CA SER A 54 14.29 -5.59 0.16
C SER A 54 14.51 -5.15 -1.28
N LYS A 55 14.14 -3.92 -1.64
CA LYS A 55 14.38 -3.31 -2.93
C LYS A 55 15.84 -3.45 -3.32
N GLU A 56 16.80 -3.23 -2.43
CA GLU A 56 18.23 -3.42 -2.71
C GLU A 56 18.58 -4.88 -3.05
N VAL A 57 18.03 -5.84 -2.31
CA VAL A 57 18.23 -7.29 -2.58
C VAL A 57 17.51 -7.74 -3.86
N LYS A 58 16.33 -7.16 -4.14
CA LYS A 58 15.47 -7.53 -5.27
C LYS A 58 15.93 -6.90 -6.58
N PHE A 59 16.28 -5.61 -6.58
CA PHE A 59 16.73 -4.81 -7.74
C PHE A 59 18.25 -4.82 -7.90
N GLN A 60 18.85 -6.01 -7.95
CA GLN A 60 20.25 -6.14 -8.34
C GLN A 60 20.35 -6.01 -9.86
N ARG A 61 21.16 -5.06 -10.37
CA ARG A 61 21.43 -4.87 -11.81
C ARG A 61 22.28 -6.02 -12.37
N ASN A 62 21.73 -7.22 -12.41
CA ASN A 62 22.39 -8.41 -12.92
C ASN A 62 21.65 -8.92 -14.15
N TRP A 63 22.30 -8.86 -15.32
CA TRP A 63 21.77 -9.33 -16.59
C TRP A 63 21.35 -10.82 -16.56
N LYS A 64 22.05 -11.67 -15.78
CA LYS A 64 21.70 -13.09 -15.64
C LYS A 64 20.33 -13.29 -14.98
N LYS A 65 19.97 -12.42 -14.03
CA LYS A 65 18.70 -12.49 -13.28
C LYS A 65 17.49 -12.10 -14.15
N TYR A 66 17.66 -11.16 -15.07
CA TYR A 66 16.59 -10.65 -15.94
C TYR A 66 16.55 -11.28 -17.35
N ARG A 67 17.35 -12.33 -17.60
CA ARG A 67 17.43 -13.00 -18.91
C ARG A 67 16.07 -13.48 -19.44
N LYS A 68 15.14 -13.88 -18.56
CA LYS A 68 13.80 -14.37 -18.94
C LYS A 68 12.81 -13.27 -19.31
N THR A 69 13.08 -12.03 -18.89
CA THR A 69 12.20 -10.87 -19.10
C THR A 69 12.79 -9.88 -20.11
N GLN A 70 13.96 -10.18 -20.67
CA GLN A 70 14.51 -9.41 -21.79
C GLN A 70 13.64 -9.64 -23.03
N PHE A 71 13.25 -8.54 -23.67
CA PHE A 71 12.58 -8.60 -24.97
C PHE A 71 13.52 -9.28 -25.98
N LYS A 72 12.97 -10.20 -26.76
CA LYS A 72 13.68 -10.84 -27.87
C LYS A 72 13.53 -10.01 -29.13
#